data_AF-A0AAV1SW46-F1
#
_entry.id   AF-A0AAV1SW46-F1
#
_cell.length_a   1.000
_cell.length_b   1.000
_cell.length_c   1.000
_cell.angle_alpha   90.00
_cell.angle_beta   90.00
_cell.angle_gamma   90.00
#
_symmetry.space_group_name_H-M   'P 1'
#
loop_
_entity.id
_entity.type
_entity.pdbx_description
1 polymer ?
#
loop_
_entity_poly.entity_id
_entity_poly.type
_entity_poly.pdbx_seq_one_letter_code
_entity_poly.pdbx_strand_id
1 'polypeptide(L)'
;MSLLNSLSNIHGFDLNCANTSTGDISLGSSVQGNVKSAKVVIQLLECYSNELLPWIQKYEVFEEVLFKFVVSIWKQIGDCMGFAVGICEKELLDATMKLMKVAVACCSVESQNIIIDKAYTVLSSSTFLSVKDSLSSLQVQLKELEPTQEMDKFPSRDEWTHSLFASVIIALRPQTHIPNIRTVLHFLKIALLKGSVTAAQALGSLVNKLDLKTSGTECSVGCTFEEAMDIIFGKSLRSSSDNVPAGESGITGNGSETGLTFLALGAANSGLLQVRSVVGLAWIGKGLLMRGHEKVKDITMVFLDCLLSNGRMGALPLEENNCDWDMHLSAVKCAADAFRVLMSDSELCLTRKFHAIIRPLYKQRFFSTMMPILQSLIIQSDSLLSRSMLYRAFAHVISDTPLMVILNDAKKLIPMLMDSLKLLSKDVLDKDIMYSLLLVLSGILTDKNGQEAVIENAHIISNCLVEFVTYPHMMLVRETTIQCLVAISELPHTRIYPMRIQVLQAVSKALDDPKRAVRQEAVRCRQAWSVV
;
A
#
# COMPACT_ATOMS: atom_id res chain seq x y z
N MET A 1 3.62 -34.25 16.88
CA MET A 1 4.41 -34.49 18.11
C MET A 1 5.84 -34.93 17.78
N SER A 2 6.09 -36.08 17.15
CA SER A 2 7.45 -36.50 16.75
C SER A 2 8.13 -35.55 15.75
N LEU A 3 7.45 -35.08 14.70
CA LEU A 3 8.08 -34.14 13.73
C LEU A 3 8.43 -32.76 14.32
N LEU A 4 7.66 -32.24 15.29
CA LEU A 4 7.92 -30.95 15.94
C LEU A 4 8.94 -31.07 17.09
N ASN A 5 8.97 -32.19 17.82
CA ASN A 5 10.05 -32.51 18.77
C ASN A 5 11.34 -32.97 18.07
N SER A 6 11.25 -33.43 16.82
CA SER A 6 12.39 -33.64 15.94
C SER A 6 12.91 -32.32 15.38
N LEU A 7 12.08 -31.28 15.22
CA LEU A 7 12.52 -29.95 14.81
C LEU A 7 13.19 -29.15 15.94
N SER A 8 12.98 -29.52 17.20
CA SER A 8 13.84 -29.04 18.31
C SER A 8 15.18 -29.79 18.40
N ASN A 9 15.36 -30.89 17.67
CA ASN A 9 16.50 -31.83 17.82
C ASN A 9 17.22 -32.21 16.50
N ILE A 10 16.84 -31.67 15.34
CA ILE A 10 17.45 -31.95 14.03
C ILE A 10 17.56 -30.59 13.32
N HIS A 11 18.70 -29.90 13.27
CA HIS A 11 20.04 -30.38 12.95
C HIS A 11 21.05 -30.01 14.03
N GLY A 12 21.85 -30.99 14.46
CA GLY A 12 23.19 -30.73 14.95
C GLY A 12 24.00 -29.99 13.88
N PHE A 13 24.16 -28.69 14.06
CA PHE A 13 25.46 -28.07 13.82
C PHE A 13 26.16 -28.07 15.17
N ASP A 14 26.95 -29.11 15.37
CA ASP A 14 27.85 -29.25 16.49
C ASP A 14 28.93 -28.16 16.37
N LEU A 15 28.84 -27.16 17.22
CA LEU A 15 29.99 -26.36 17.65
C LEU A 15 29.99 -26.42 19.17
N ASN A 16 30.31 -27.61 19.67
CA ASN A 16 30.86 -27.82 20.99
C ASN A 16 31.90 -26.72 21.31
N CYS A 17 31.54 -25.84 22.24
CA CYS A 17 32.28 -25.73 23.48
C CYS A 17 31.37 -25.21 24.60
N ALA A 18 30.92 -26.18 25.41
CA ALA A 18 30.57 -26.10 26.84
C ALA A 18 29.16 -25.61 27.27
N ASN A 19 28.45 -26.61 27.84
CA ASN A 19 27.52 -26.58 28.97
C ASN A 19 26.00 -26.42 28.73
N THR A 20 25.41 -27.58 28.41
CA THR A 20 24.28 -28.24 29.12
C THR A 20 22.98 -27.47 29.44
N SER A 21 21.90 -28.05 28.88
CA SER A 21 20.55 -28.19 29.45
C SER A 21 19.66 -26.96 29.61
N THR A 22 19.20 -26.39 28.50
CA THR A 22 17.82 -25.89 28.33
C THR A 22 17.46 -25.92 26.83
N GLY A 23 16.25 -26.38 26.50
CA GLY A 23 15.73 -26.40 25.12
C GLY A 23 15.31 -25.00 24.66
N ASP A 24 16.27 -24.10 24.53
CA ASP A 24 16.08 -22.72 24.06
C ASP A 24 16.58 -22.59 22.61
N ILE A 25 15.68 -22.24 21.69
CA ILE A 25 16.04 -21.85 20.33
C ILE A 25 16.63 -20.44 20.41
N SER A 26 17.95 -20.26 20.41
CA SER A 26 18.56 -18.92 20.43
C SER A 26 18.58 -18.30 19.03
N LEU A 27 17.84 -17.21 18.77
CA LEU A 27 18.19 -16.30 17.65
C LEU A 27 19.49 -15.53 17.94
N GLY A 28 19.88 -15.40 19.22
CA GLY A 28 21.02 -14.58 19.64
C GLY A 28 22.41 -15.17 19.36
N SER A 29 22.57 -16.50 19.24
CA SER A 29 23.91 -17.11 19.09
C SER A 29 24.32 -17.37 17.63
N SER A 30 23.37 -17.37 16.68
CA SER A 30 23.65 -17.77 15.30
C SER A 30 23.83 -16.61 14.30
N VAL A 31 23.68 -15.37 14.76
CA VAL A 31 23.99 -14.14 13.99
C VAL A 31 25.39 -13.59 14.34
N GLN A 32 26.24 -14.43 14.94
CA GLN A 32 27.68 -14.15 14.99
C GLN A 32 28.29 -14.40 13.59
N GLY A 33 28.07 -13.46 12.66
CA GLY A 33 28.88 -13.29 11.44
C GLY A 33 28.76 -14.32 10.31
N ASN A 34 27.90 -15.35 10.39
CA ASN A 34 27.80 -16.36 9.32
C ASN A 34 26.61 -16.13 8.38
N VAL A 35 26.85 -15.54 7.21
CA VAL A 35 25.82 -15.29 6.19
C VAL A 35 25.06 -16.57 5.77
N LYS A 36 25.68 -17.75 5.88
CA LYS A 36 25.03 -19.02 5.54
C LYS A 36 23.96 -19.42 6.55
N SER A 37 24.17 -19.19 7.86
CA SER A 37 23.15 -19.50 8.87
C SER A 37 21.93 -18.58 8.73
N ALA A 38 22.15 -17.28 8.47
CA ALA A 38 21.06 -16.33 8.24
C ALA A 38 20.16 -16.75 7.07
N LYS A 39 20.74 -17.19 5.94
CA LYS A 39 19.97 -17.69 4.79
C LYS A 39 19.15 -18.94 5.10
N VAL A 40 19.71 -19.88 5.87
CA VAL A 40 18.97 -21.08 6.31
C VAL A 40 17.82 -20.69 7.23
N VAL A 41 18.03 -19.76 8.16
CA VAL A 41 16.96 -19.25 9.04
C VAL A 41 15.87 -18.57 8.21
N ILE A 42 16.21 -17.71 7.25
CA ILE A 42 15.23 -17.08 6.35
C ILE A 42 14.39 -18.14 5.62
N GLN A 43 15.03 -19.13 5.00
CA GLN A 43 14.33 -20.21 4.29
C GLN A 43 13.41 -21.02 5.21
N LEU A 44 13.86 -21.28 6.44
CA LEU A 44 13.02 -21.91 7.45
C LEU A 44 11.81 -21.03 7.77
N LEU A 45 12.01 -19.75 8.11
CA LEU A 45 10.92 -18.81 8.41
C LEU A 45 9.92 -18.69 7.26
N GLU A 46 10.39 -18.67 6.02
CA GLU A 46 9.56 -18.68 4.82
C GLU A 46 8.77 -19.98 4.68
N CYS A 47 9.41 -21.14 4.86
CA CYS A 47 8.73 -22.45 4.86
C CYS A 47 7.65 -22.53 5.95
N TYR A 48 7.96 -22.06 7.16
CA TYR A 48 6.99 -22.00 8.26
C TYR A 48 5.81 -21.10 7.92
N SER A 49 6.06 -19.90 7.39
CA SER A 49 5.01 -18.91 7.11
C SER A 49 4.14 -19.23 5.88
N ASN A 50 4.71 -19.87 4.86
CA ASN A 50 4.04 -20.17 3.60
C ASN A 50 3.39 -21.56 3.55
N GLU A 51 4.02 -22.57 4.16
CA GLU A 51 3.58 -23.97 4.01
C GLU A 51 3.01 -24.50 5.33
N LEU A 52 3.81 -24.44 6.40
CA LEU A 52 3.46 -25.12 7.66
C LEU A 52 2.30 -24.45 8.41
N LEU A 53 2.31 -23.12 8.49
CA LEU A 53 1.26 -22.36 9.20
C LEU A 53 -0.12 -22.48 8.52
N PRO A 54 -0.25 -22.33 7.19
CA PRO A 54 -1.51 -22.62 6.50
C PRO A 54 -1.97 -24.07 6.67
N TRP A 55 -1.05 -25.03 6.70
CA TRP A 55 -1.38 -26.42 7.01
C TRP A 55 -1.91 -26.56 8.44
N ILE A 56 -1.29 -25.93 9.43
CA ILE A 56 -1.75 -25.91 10.82
C ILE A 56 -3.16 -25.30 10.95
N GLN A 57 -3.44 -24.19 10.25
CA GLN A 57 -4.76 -23.54 10.27
C GLN A 57 -5.90 -24.49 9.87
N LYS A 58 -5.62 -25.49 9.02
CA LYS A 58 -6.62 -26.46 8.56
C LYS A 58 -7.00 -27.48 9.64
N TYR A 59 -6.16 -27.68 10.65
CA TYR A 59 -6.29 -28.78 11.61
C TYR A 59 -6.43 -28.33 13.07
N GLU A 60 -6.48 -27.03 13.39
CA GLU A 60 -6.76 -26.42 14.72
C GLU A 60 -5.98 -26.92 15.96
N VAL A 61 -5.03 -27.85 15.81
CA VAL A 61 -4.43 -28.59 16.94
C VAL A 61 -3.12 -27.98 17.48
N PHE A 62 -2.62 -26.87 16.93
CA PHE A 62 -1.26 -26.38 17.23
C PHE A 62 -1.15 -24.92 17.73
N GLU A 63 -2.23 -24.31 18.23
CA GLU A 63 -2.20 -22.93 18.73
C GLU A 63 -1.12 -22.72 19.81
N GLU A 64 -1.03 -23.64 20.79
CA GLU A 64 -0.11 -23.52 21.93
C GLU A 64 1.36 -23.45 21.49
N VAL A 65 1.72 -24.18 20.42
CA VAL A 65 3.07 -24.17 19.86
C VAL A 65 3.39 -22.81 19.24
N LEU A 66 2.44 -22.24 18.48
CA LEU A 66 2.60 -20.93 17.84
C LEU A 66 2.69 -19.81 18.89
N PHE A 67 1.83 -19.87 19.90
CA PHE A 67 1.85 -18.93 21.01
C PHE A 67 3.20 -18.96 21.74
N LYS A 68 3.68 -20.15 22.16
CA LYS A 68 4.98 -20.30 22.85
C LYS A 68 6.13 -19.79 21.99
N PHE A 69 6.09 -20.07 20.70
CA PHE A 69 7.10 -19.63 19.75
C PHE A 69 7.14 -18.09 19.63
N VAL A 70 5.99 -17.42 19.46
CA VAL A 70 5.90 -15.95 19.43
C VAL A 70 6.39 -15.33 20.75
N VAL A 71 5.99 -15.90 21.89
CA VAL A 71 6.40 -15.43 23.22
C VAL A 71 7.91 -15.60 23.44
N SER A 72 8.52 -16.64 22.87
CA SER A 72 9.97 -16.87 22.89
C SER A 72 10.72 -15.82 22.07
N ILE A 73 10.23 -15.50 20.86
CA ILE A 73 10.80 -14.42 20.03
C ILE A 73 10.80 -13.10 20.80
N TRP A 74 9.68 -12.72 21.42
CA TRP A 74 9.60 -11.49 22.21
C TRP A 74 10.49 -11.49 23.45
N LYS A 75 10.71 -12.66 24.08
CA LYS A 75 11.67 -12.80 25.18
C LYS A 75 13.08 -12.46 24.69
N GLN A 76 13.48 -13.03 23.57
CA GLN A 76 14.82 -12.84 23.00
C GLN A 76 15.06 -11.40 22.56
N ILE A 77 14.06 -10.74 21.96
CA ILE A 77 14.17 -9.31 21.59
C ILE A 77 14.31 -8.43 22.85
N GLY A 78 13.61 -8.78 23.93
CA GLY A 78 13.74 -8.13 25.23
C GLY A 78 15.15 -8.27 25.81
N ASP A 79 15.72 -9.46 25.76
CA ASP A 79 17.03 -9.80 26.34
C ASP A 79 18.23 -9.35 25.46
N CYS A 80 18.01 -9.09 24.16
CA CYS A 80 19.05 -8.64 23.23
C CYS A 80 19.47 -7.19 23.47
N MET A 81 20.76 -6.95 23.74
CA MET A 81 21.34 -5.60 23.90
C MET A 81 21.69 -4.90 22.56
N GLY A 82 21.67 -5.63 21.44
CA GLY A 82 21.87 -5.10 20.09
C GLY A 82 21.85 -6.22 19.03
N PHE A 83 21.46 -5.91 17.80
CA PHE A 83 21.58 -6.84 16.68
C PHE A 83 22.95 -6.67 16.03
N ALA A 84 23.67 -7.78 15.83
CA ALA A 84 24.95 -7.77 15.16
C ALA A 84 24.74 -7.53 13.66
N VAL A 85 25.37 -6.46 13.18
CA VAL A 85 25.34 -5.96 11.81
C VAL A 85 25.68 -7.08 10.81
N GLY A 86 24.74 -7.42 9.93
CA GLY A 86 24.91 -8.46 8.91
C GLY A 86 24.18 -8.18 7.59
N ILE A 87 24.72 -8.67 6.48
CA ILE A 87 24.27 -8.41 5.09
C ILE A 87 22.81 -8.86 4.82
N CYS A 88 22.23 -9.75 5.65
CA CYS A 88 20.86 -10.29 5.48
C CYS A 88 19.84 -9.75 6.50
N GLU A 89 20.14 -8.67 7.22
CA GLU A 89 19.30 -8.22 8.34
C GLU A 89 17.88 -7.81 7.92
N LYS A 90 17.74 -7.11 6.79
CA LYS A 90 16.42 -6.68 6.27
C LYS A 90 15.56 -7.85 5.81
N GLU A 91 16.14 -8.79 5.06
CA GLU A 91 15.43 -10.00 4.62
C GLU A 91 15.00 -10.86 5.81
N LEU A 92 15.85 -10.97 6.84
CA LEU A 92 15.53 -11.68 8.07
C LEU A 92 14.41 -10.98 8.85
N LEU A 93 14.44 -9.65 8.96
CA LEU A 93 13.37 -8.88 9.57
C LEU A 93 12.05 -9.06 8.80
N ASP A 94 12.07 -9.01 7.48
CA ASP A 94 10.88 -9.22 6.62
C ASP A 94 10.29 -10.63 6.82
N ALA A 95 11.13 -11.66 6.82
CA ALA A 95 10.72 -13.04 7.09
C ALA A 95 10.13 -13.19 8.50
N THR A 96 10.76 -12.56 9.50
CA THR A 96 10.30 -12.59 10.90
C THR A 96 8.99 -11.81 11.08
N MET A 97 8.83 -10.66 10.44
CA MET A 97 7.57 -9.90 10.43
C MET A 97 6.44 -10.71 9.81
N LYS A 98 6.70 -11.36 8.67
CA LYS A 98 5.70 -12.22 8.00
C LYS A 98 5.27 -13.36 8.92
N LEU A 99 6.23 -14.07 9.51
CA LEU A 99 5.97 -15.11 10.49
C LEU A 99 5.16 -14.59 11.68
N MET A 100 5.58 -13.47 12.28
CA MET A 100 4.91 -12.84 13.42
C MET A 100 3.44 -12.54 13.10
N LYS A 101 3.17 -11.92 11.94
CA LYS A 101 1.79 -11.62 11.50
C LYS A 101 0.95 -12.89 11.41
N VAL A 102 1.47 -13.93 10.74
CA VAL A 102 0.72 -15.17 10.52
C VAL A 102 0.51 -15.95 11.82
N ALA A 103 1.55 -16.09 12.65
CA ALA A 103 1.46 -16.83 13.91
C ALA A 103 0.50 -16.16 14.90
N VAL A 104 0.62 -14.83 15.08
CA VAL A 104 -0.29 -14.07 15.97
C VAL A 104 -1.72 -14.14 15.48
N ALA A 105 -1.95 -14.04 14.16
CA ALA A 105 -3.30 -14.12 13.61
C ALA A 105 -3.98 -15.48 13.84
N CYS A 106 -3.20 -16.57 13.99
CA CYS A 106 -3.73 -17.89 14.30
C CYS A 106 -4.13 -18.06 15.77
N CYS A 107 -3.66 -17.19 16.66
CA CYS A 107 -3.91 -17.31 18.10
C CYS A 107 -5.36 -16.92 18.47
N SER A 108 -5.84 -17.47 19.59
CA SER A 108 -7.07 -17.06 20.28
C SER A 108 -6.96 -15.63 20.82
N VAL A 109 -8.09 -15.03 21.23
CA VAL A 109 -8.10 -13.67 21.76
C VAL A 109 -7.31 -13.60 23.07
N GLU A 110 -7.40 -14.64 23.90
CA GLU A 110 -6.68 -14.79 25.17
C GLU A 110 -5.17 -14.83 24.94
N SER A 111 -4.71 -15.69 24.02
CA SER A 111 -3.30 -15.76 23.62
C SER A 111 -2.81 -14.44 23.02
N GLN A 112 -3.63 -13.77 22.20
CA GLN A 112 -3.28 -12.49 21.61
C GLN A 112 -3.15 -11.36 22.65
N ASN A 113 -3.99 -11.32 23.69
CA ASN A 113 -3.89 -10.37 24.80
C ASN A 113 -2.53 -10.50 25.52
N ILE A 114 -2.10 -11.74 25.80
CA ILE A 114 -0.80 -11.99 26.45
C ILE A 114 0.35 -11.57 25.53
N ILE A 115 0.26 -11.88 24.22
CA ILE A 115 1.28 -11.49 23.24
C ILE A 115 1.42 -9.97 23.17
N ILE A 116 0.31 -9.22 23.06
CA ILE A 116 0.37 -7.77 22.92
C ILE A 116 0.87 -7.09 24.20
N ASP A 117 0.49 -7.58 25.39
CA ASP A 117 1.01 -7.06 26.66
C ASP A 117 2.51 -7.26 26.79
N LYS A 118 3.01 -8.43 26.39
CA LYS A 118 4.46 -8.70 26.36
C LYS A 118 5.18 -7.83 25.34
N ALA A 119 4.62 -7.72 24.13
CA ALA A 119 5.17 -6.87 23.07
C ALA A 119 5.22 -5.39 23.50
N TYR A 120 4.17 -4.91 24.18
CA TYR A 120 4.10 -3.55 24.70
C TYR A 120 5.10 -3.30 25.84
N THR A 121 5.35 -4.30 26.69
CA THR A 121 6.37 -4.22 27.76
C THR A 121 7.77 -4.06 27.16
N VAL A 122 8.09 -4.84 26.12
CA VAL A 122 9.36 -4.72 25.40
C VAL A 122 9.45 -3.37 24.69
N LEU A 123 8.39 -2.92 24.01
CA LEU A 123 8.35 -1.61 23.37
C LEU A 123 8.55 -0.46 24.38
N SER A 124 7.93 -0.55 25.55
CA SER A 124 8.02 0.45 26.63
C SER A 124 9.41 0.53 27.25
N SER A 125 10.20 -0.54 27.15
CA SER A 125 11.60 -0.57 27.56
C SER A 125 12.55 0.03 26.51
N SER A 126 12.09 0.23 25.27
CA SER A 126 12.86 0.87 24.21
C SER A 126 12.96 2.38 24.44
N THR A 127 14.10 2.96 24.08
CA THR A 127 14.45 4.39 24.19
C THR A 127 13.41 5.33 23.56
N PHE A 128 12.62 4.82 22.61
CA PHE A 128 11.63 5.58 21.87
C PHE A 128 10.47 6.13 22.71
N LEU A 129 10.01 5.41 23.75
CA LEU A 129 8.88 5.85 24.59
C LEU A 129 9.31 6.78 25.75
N SER A 130 10.61 6.84 26.05
CA SER A 130 11.15 7.70 27.11
C SER A 130 11.23 9.17 26.70
N VAL A 131 11.19 9.47 25.39
CA VAL A 131 11.26 10.84 24.93
C VAL A 131 9.84 11.37 24.77
N LYS A 132 9.47 12.32 25.64
CA LYS A 132 8.37 13.27 25.37
C LYS A 132 8.78 14.14 24.17
N ASP A 133 8.83 13.54 22.99
CA ASP A 133 9.26 14.22 21.77
C ASP A 133 8.07 14.97 21.20
N SER A 134 8.01 16.27 21.51
CA SER A 134 7.22 17.22 20.74
C SER A 134 7.63 17.12 19.26
N LEU A 135 6.67 17.27 18.34
CA LEU A 135 6.89 17.25 16.89
C LEU A 135 8.02 18.19 16.41
N SER A 136 8.35 19.21 17.21
CA SER A 136 9.49 20.10 17.01
C SER A 136 10.86 19.40 17.05
N SER A 137 11.07 18.37 17.88
CA SER A 137 12.35 17.62 17.90
C SER A 137 12.47 16.70 16.69
N LEU A 138 11.35 16.13 16.23
CA LEU A 138 11.29 15.29 15.01
C LEU A 138 11.62 16.10 13.76
N GLN A 139 11.14 17.34 13.64
CA GLN A 139 11.50 18.22 12.51
C GLN A 139 13.00 18.55 12.49
N VAL A 140 13.64 18.68 13.66
CA VAL A 140 15.09 18.90 13.77
C VAL A 140 15.86 17.63 13.41
N GLN A 141 15.47 16.47 13.95
CA GLN A 141 16.09 15.17 13.62
C GLN A 141 15.92 14.79 12.13
N LEU A 142 14.80 15.17 11.51
CA LEU A 142 14.54 14.90 10.09
C LEU A 142 15.27 15.87 9.16
N LYS A 143 15.51 17.12 9.59
CA LYS A 143 16.37 18.06 8.85
C LYS A 143 17.84 17.64 8.85
N GLU A 144 18.31 16.96 9.89
CA GLU A 144 19.64 16.33 9.92
C GLU A 144 19.75 15.09 9.00
N LEU A 145 18.65 14.63 8.39
CA LEU A 145 18.58 13.43 7.54
C LEU A 145 18.46 13.73 6.03
N GLU A 146 18.65 14.98 5.58
CA GLU A 146 18.78 15.30 4.14
C GLU A 146 20.21 15.01 3.62
N PRO A 147 20.38 14.73 2.31
CA PRO A 147 20.94 13.48 1.80
C PRO A 147 22.47 13.48 1.84
N THR A 148 23.04 12.87 2.87
CA THR A 148 24.34 12.22 2.72
C THR A 148 24.08 10.79 2.28
N GLN A 149 24.52 10.48 1.05
CA GLN A 149 24.58 9.17 0.41
C GLN A 149 24.16 7.97 1.28
N GLU A 150 23.09 7.30 0.86
CA GLU A 150 22.80 5.93 1.27
C GLU A 150 24.05 5.05 1.10
N MET A 151 24.63 4.60 2.22
CA MET A 151 25.04 3.21 2.43
C MET A 151 25.06 2.96 3.94
N ASP A 152 24.30 1.94 4.37
CA ASP A 152 24.50 1.22 5.62
C ASP A 152 24.30 1.96 6.96
N LYS A 153 23.09 2.51 7.19
CA LYS A 153 22.57 2.57 8.57
C LYS A 153 21.78 1.30 8.85
N PHE A 154 22.46 0.30 9.41
CA PHE A 154 21.87 -0.95 9.85
C PHE A 154 20.71 -0.75 10.84
N PRO A 155 19.67 -1.61 10.82
CA PRO A 155 18.54 -1.50 11.74
C PRO A 155 19.00 -1.51 13.19
N SER A 156 18.65 -0.47 13.95
CA SER A 156 18.84 -0.51 15.40
C SER A 156 17.85 -1.50 16.02
N ARG A 157 18.15 -1.98 17.23
CA ARG A 157 17.21 -2.78 18.05
C ARG A 157 15.80 -2.18 18.10
N ASP A 158 15.72 -0.85 18.08
CA ASP A 158 14.47 -0.11 18.07
C ASP A 158 13.68 -0.33 16.77
N GLU A 159 14.33 -0.36 15.59
CA GLU A 159 13.65 -0.61 14.31
C GLU A 159 13.01 -2.01 14.22
N TRP A 160 13.73 -3.04 14.69
CA TRP A 160 13.20 -4.41 14.82
C TRP A 160 11.99 -4.44 15.75
N THR A 161 12.14 -3.86 16.94
CA THR A 161 11.08 -3.81 17.95
C THR A 161 9.84 -3.11 17.41
N HIS A 162 10.02 -1.97 16.74
CA HIS A 162 8.92 -1.20 16.14
C HIS A 162 8.20 -1.97 15.03
N SER A 163 8.96 -2.58 14.13
CA SER A 163 8.42 -3.29 12.96
C SER A 163 7.71 -4.59 13.34
N LEU A 164 8.23 -5.30 14.34
CA LEU A 164 7.60 -6.49 14.90
C LEU A 164 6.37 -6.12 15.75
N PHE A 165 6.42 -5.05 16.53
CA PHE A 165 5.24 -4.56 17.27
C PHE A 165 4.12 -4.16 16.30
N ALA A 166 4.43 -3.40 15.24
CA ALA A 166 3.47 -3.06 14.20
C ALA A 166 2.89 -4.32 13.51
N SER A 167 3.71 -5.36 13.31
CA SER A 167 3.28 -6.66 12.79
C SER A 167 2.30 -7.39 13.72
N VAL A 168 2.50 -7.33 15.04
CA VAL A 168 1.53 -7.83 16.03
C VAL A 168 0.20 -7.09 15.88
N ILE A 169 0.20 -5.75 15.87
CA ILE A 169 -1.01 -4.92 15.72
C ILE A 169 -1.79 -5.26 14.44
N ILE A 170 -1.09 -5.46 13.31
CA ILE A 170 -1.71 -5.85 12.04
C ILE A 170 -2.52 -7.14 12.20
N ALA A 171 -2.00 -8.11 12.94
CA ALA A 171 -2.53 -9.47 13.08
C ALA A 171 -3.60 -9.65 14.16
N LEU A 172 -3.81 -8.68 15.05
CA LEU A 172 -4.78 -8.80 16.15
C LEU A 172 -6.23 -8.96 15.65
N ARG A 173 -7.04 -9.69 16.40
CA ARG A 173 -8.50 -9.72 16.23
C ARG A 173 -9.10 -8.40 16.75
N PRO A 174 -10.28 -7.98 16.25
CA PRO A 174 -10.97 -6.79 16.77
C PRO A 174 -11.26 -6.83 18.27
N GLN A 175 -11.49 -8.03 18.84
CA GLN A 175 -11.82 -8.23 20.25
C GLN A 175 -10.61 -8.14 21.20
N THR A 176 -9.38 -8.12 20.66
CA THR A 176 -8.16 -8.13 21.47
C THR A 176 -7.93 -6.77 22.11
N HIS A 177 -7.72 -6.74 23.42
CA HIS A 177 -7.46 -5.52 24.16
C HIS A 177 -6.03 -5.03 23.90
N ILE A 178 -5.89 -3.79 23.44
CA ILE A 178 -4.58 -3.17 23.19
C ILE A 178 -4.23 -2.29 24.39
N PRO A 179 -3.12 -2.55 25.11
CA PRO A 179 -2.70 -1.74 26.25
C PRO A 179 -2.36 -0.32 25.81
N ASN A 180 -2.86 0.66 26.56
CA ASN A 180 -2.58 2.10 26.37
C ASN A 180 -2.59 2.54 24.89
N ILE A 181 -3.73 2.32 24.24
CA ILE A 181 -3.94 2.58 22.82
C ILE A 181 -3.55 4.00 22.38
N ARG A 182 -3.72 5.03 23.24
CA ARG A 182 -3.30 6.41 22.94
C ARG A 182 -1.80 6.47 22.66
N THR A 183 -1.00 5.91 23.57
CA THR A 183 0.45 5.83 23.40
C THR A 183 0.85 5.01 22.17
N VAL A 184 0.13 3.91 21.89
CA VAL A 184 0.35 3.11 20.67
C VAL A 184 0.07 3.92 19.40
N LEU A 185 -0.99 4.73 19.37
CA LEU A 185 -1.33 5.59 18.23
C LEU A 185 -0.26 6.66 17.99
N HIS A 186 0.20 7.35 19.04
CA HIS A 186 1.30 8.32 18.93
C HIS A 186 2.59 7.64 18.47
N PHE A 187 2.91 6.48 19.04
CA PHE A 187 4.07 5.67 18.64
C PHE A 187 4.04 5.34 17.14
N LEU A 188 2.93 4.76 16.66
CA LEU A 188 2.80 4.37 15.25
C LEU A 188 2.82 5.59 14.32
N LYS A 189 2.22 6.72 14.73
CA LYS A 189 2.28 7.99 13.99
C LYS A 189 3.71 8.48 13.85
N ILE A 190 4.51 8.46 14.92
CA ILE A 190 5.92 8.87 14.87
C ILE A 190 6.74 7.89 14.02
N ALA A 191 6.55 6.58 14.20
CA ALA A 191 7.24 5.55 13.41
C ALA A 191 6.94 5.67 11.90
N LEU A 192 5.69 5.99 11.55
CA LEU A 192 5.28 6.33 10.19
C LEU A 192 6.04 7.55 9.66
N LEU A 193 6.09 8.65 10.42
CA LEU A 193 6.78 9.89 10.01
C LEU A 193 8.30 9.72 9.91
N LYS A 194 8.88 8.72 10.59
CA LYS A 194 10.28 8.29 10.40
C LYS A 194 10.50 7.42 9.15
N GLY A 195 9.44 6.93 8.51
CA GLY A 195 9.49 6.17 7.26
C GLY A 195 9.02 4.72 7.32
N SER A 196 8.51 4.25 8.47
CA SER A 196 8.02 2.87 8.59
C SER A 196 6.67 2.68 7.90
N VAL A 197 6.69 2.02 6.74
CA VAL A 197 5.46 1.62 6.03
C VAL A 197 4.66 0.58 6.83
N THR A 198 5.33 -0.30 7.58
CA THR A 198 4.67 -1.27 8.46
C THR A 198 3.87 -0.58 9.56
N ALA A 199 4.34 0.56 10.09
CA ALA A 199 3.57 1.38 11.02
C ALA A 199 2.33 2.00 10.35
N ALA A 200 2.42 2.44 9.10
CA ALA A 200 1.28 2.89 8.29
C ALA A 200 0.20 1.79 8.16
N GLN A 201 0.65 0.58 7.81
CA GLN A 201 -0.21 -0.60 7.69
C GLN A 201 -0.86 -0.98 9.01
N ALA A 202 -0.12 -0.87 10.12
CA ALA A 202 -0.63 -1.11 11.47
C ALA A 202 -1.68 -0.07 11.87
N LEU A 203 -1.48 1.22 11.58
CA LEU A 203 -2.49 2.27 11.78
C LEU A 203 -3.76 1.97 10.97
N GLY A 204 -3.61 1.59 9.69
CA GLY A 204 -4.74 1.21 8.85
C GLY A 204 -5.49 0.00 9.39
N SER A 205 -4.79 -1.04 9.85
CA SER A 205 -5.38 -2.23 10.46
C SER A 205 -6.06 -1.92 11.79
N LEU A 206 -5.43 -1.11 12.64
CA LEU A 206 -5.99 -0.66 13.91
C LEU A 206 -7.28 0.12 13.67
N VAL A 207 -7.24 1.15 12.84
CA VAL A 207 -8.42 1.95 12.46
C VAL A 207 -9.51 1.09 11.81
N ASN A 208 -9.16 0.05 11.06
CA ASN A 208 -10.15 -0.86 10.49
C ASN A 208 -10.90 -1.67 11.56
N LYS A 209 -10.19 -2.08 12.63
CA LYS A 209 -10.66 -3.01 13.66
C LYS A 209 -11.17 -2.32 14.94
N LEU A 210 -10.94 -1.02 15.11
CA LEU A 210 -11.41 -0.29 16.30
C LEU A 210 -12.95 -0.30 16.41
N ASP A 211 -13.42 -0.76 17.56
CA ASP A 211 -14.84 -0.89 17.88
C ASP A 211 -15.55 0.47 17.99
N LEU A 212 -16.78 0.54 17.49
CA LEU A 212 -17.68 1.71 17.58
C LEU A 212 -18.73 1.57 18.68
N LYS A 213 -18.76 0.45 19.41
CA LYS A 213 -19.87 0.11 20.32
C LYS A 213 -19.43 0.08 21.78
N THR A 214 -19.28 1.27 22.36
CA THR A 214 -19.57 1.45 23.79
C THR A 214 -20.90 2.18 23.92
N SER A 215 -21.98 1.56 23.47
CA SER A 215 -23.33 1.90 23.91
C SER A 215 -23.63 1.06 25.15
N GLY A 216 -23.46 1.65 26.32
CA GLY A 216 -23.79 1.03 27.60
C GLY A 216 -22.60 0.96 28.54
N THR A 217 -22.46 2.01 29.36
CA THR A 217 -22.04 1.96 30.77
C THR A 217 -20.87 1.04 31.11
N GLU A 218 -19.65 1.59 31.13
CA GLU A 218 -18.72 1.59 32.29
C GLU A 218 -17.32 2.17 31.91
N CYS A 219 -16.87 3.13 32.72
CA CYS A 219 -15.49 3.58 32.98
C CYS A 219 -14.50 3.94 31.83
N SER A 220 -14.35 5.25 31.59
CA SER A 220 -13.13 6.10 31.49
C SER A 220 -11.73 5.60 31.01
N VAL A 221 -11.52 4.35 30.62
CA VAL A 221 -10.17 3.80 30.32
C VAL A 221 -9.96 3.50 28.82
N GLY A 222 -11.03 3.41 28.02
CA GLY A 222 -10.95 3.19 26.57
C GLY A 222 -10.71 4.48 25.76
N CYS A 223 -10.00 4.39 24.63
CA CYS A 223 -9.93 5.46 23.63
C CYS A 223 -11.07 5.28 22.62
N THR A 224 -11.85 6.33 22.37
CA THR A 224 -12.93 6.28 21.39
C THR A 224 -12.37 6.31 19.96
N PHE A 225 -13.18 5.88 19.00
CA PHE A 225 -12.81 5.96 17.59
C PHE A 225 -12.55 7.41 17.15
N GLU A 226 -13.37 8.35 17.61
CA GLU A 226 -13.23 9.79 17.36
C GLU A 226 -11.92 10.34 17.95
N GLU A 227 -11.60 9.95 19.19
CA GLU A 227 -10.36 10.35 19.84
C GLU A 227 -9.13 9.78 19.09
N ALA A 228 -9.21 8.53 18.64
CA ALA A 228 -8.15 7.94 17.82
C ALA A 228 -7.98 8.68 16.47
N MET A 229 -9.07 9.09 15.85
CA MET A 229 -9.04 9.94 14.64
C MET A 229 -8.40 11.30 14.95
N ASP A 230 -8.75 11.94 16.05
CA ASP A 230 -8.18 13.24 16.41
C ASP A 230 -6.67 13.15 16.68
N ILE A 231 -6.18 12.07 17.29
CA ILE A 231 -4.74 11.83 17.50
C ILE A 231 -4.01 11.67 16.15
N ILE A 232 -4.59 10.90 15.22
CA ILE A 232 -4.00 10.63 13.91
C ILE A 232 -4.02 11.89 13.03
N PHE A 233 -5.17 12.54 12.92
CA PHE A 233 -5.44 13.62 11.96
C PHE A 233 -5.26 15.02 12.54
N GLY A 234 -5.07 15.19 13.85
CA GLY A 234 -5.05 16.49 14.53
C GLY A 234 -6.42 17.20 14.52
N LYS A 235 -6.62 18.18 15.40
CA LYS A 235 -7.81 19.07 15.35
C LYS A 235 -7.74 20.01 14.15
N SER A 236 -8.11 19.52 12.97
CA SER A 236 -8.65 20.35 11.88
C SER A 236 -9.50 19.50 10.92
N LEU A 237 -10.68 19.08 11.38
CA LEU A 237 -11.78 18.81 10.45
C LEU A 237 -12.48 20.16 10.25
N ARG A 238 -12.28 20.81 9.10
CA ARG A 238 -13.07 21.98 8.72
C ARG A 238 -14.53 21.53 8.65
N SER A 239 -15.33 22.04 9.58
CA SER A 239 -16.77 21.93 9.59
C SER A 239 -17.36 22.47 8.28
N SER A 240 -18.31 21.74 7.74
CA SER A 240 -19.29 22.25 6.78
C SER A 240 -19.92 23.55 7.30
N SER A 241 -19.91 24.59 6.45
CA SER A 241 -20.87 25.71 6.35
C SER A 241 -21.69 26.11 7.59
N ASP A 242 -21.39 27.28 8.18
CA ASP A 242 -22.23 28.50 8.08
C ASP A 242 -21.90 29.56 9.17
N ASN A 243 -21.71 30.80 8.70
CA ASN A 243 -21.87 32.15 9.28
C ASN A 243 -21.89 32.36 10.82
N VAL A 244 -20.99 33.24 11.32
CA VAL A 244 -21.21 34.44 12.19
C VAL A 244 -19.86 34.92 12.78
N PRO A 245 -19.58 36.24 12.91
CA PRO A 245 -18.28 36.74 13.35
C PRO A 245 -18.15 36.98 14.87
N ALA A 246 -16.92 36.72 15.33
CA ALA A 246 -16.17 37.29 16.46
C ALA A 246 -16.89 37.76 17.75
N GLY A 247 -16.56 37.10 18.86
CA GLY A 247 -16.76 37.57 20.24
C GLY A 247 -15.72 36.94 21.17
N GLU A 248 -15.08 37.77 22.00
CA GLU A 248 -13.82 37.60 22.72
C GLU A 248 -13.70 36.51 23.81
N SER A 249 -12.46 36.00 23.91
CA SER A 249 -11.69 35.69 25.15
C SER A 249 -11.91 34.37 25.91
N GLY A 250 -10.78 33.71 26.24
CA GLY A 250 -10.69 32.90 27.48
C GLY A 250 -9.92 31.58 27.46
N ILE A 251 -8.57 31.64 27.43
CA ILE A 251 -7.65 30.83 28.27
C ILE A 251 -7.44 29.32 27.95
N THR A 252 -6.18 29.04 27.58
CA THR A 252 -5.35 27.81 27.70
C THR A 252 -5.73 26.53 26.96
N GLY A 253 -4.98 26.27 25.89
CA GLY A 253 -4.78 24.94 25.31
C GLY A 253 -3.64 24.99 24.30
N ASN A 254 -2.49 24.39 24.65
CA ASN A 254 -1.27 24.36 23.86
C ASN A 254 -1.53 23.63 22.51
N GLY A 255 -1.92 24.38 21.47
CA GLY A 255 -2.39 23.85 20.20
C GLY A 255 -1.36 24.00 19.09
N SER A 256 -0.52 22.98 18.88
CA SER A 256 0.27 22.84 17.66
C SER A 256 0.67 21.38 17.35
N GLU A 257 -0.19 20.41 17.64
CA GLU A 257 -0.05 19.08 17.02
C GLU A 257 -0.62 19.13 15.60
N THR A 258 0.25 19.39 14.62
CA THR A 258 -0.12 19.35 13.20
C THR A 258 -0.42 17.92 12.77
N GLY A 259 -1.62 17.74 12.22
CA GLY A 259 -2.15 16.46 11.76
C GLY A 259 -1.52 15.91 10.48
N LEU A 260 -1.72 14.62 10.19
CA LEU A 260 -1.28 14.02 8.92
C LEU A 260 -1.86 14.73 7.68
N THR A 261 -3.09 15.23 7.76
CA THR A 261 -3.71 16.02 6.67
C THR A 261 -2.94 17.31 6.41
N PHE A 262 -2.57 18.02 7.48
CA PHE A 262 -1.83 19.27 7.40
C PHE A 262 -0.43 19.05 6.82
N LEU A 263 0.25 17.97 7.23
CA LEU A 263 1.56 17.58 6.69
C LEU A 263 1.47 17.13 5.23
N ALA A 264 0.42 16.42 4.84
CA ALA A 264 0.20 16.01 3.45
C ALA A 264 -0.07 17.18 2.50
N LEU A 265 -0.64 18.30 2.99
CA LEU A 265 -0.88 19.51 2.20
C LEU A 265 0.33 20.46 2.13
N GLY A 266 1.48 20.09 2.70
CA GLY A 266 2.74 20.82 2.54
C GLY A 266 2.85 22.12 3.36
N ALA A 267 1.97 22.36 4.34
CA ALA A 267 1.94 23.62 5.09
C ALA A 267 3.09 23.78 6.13
N ALA A 268 3.92 22.76 6.35
CA ALA A 268 5.11 22.83 7.22
C ALA A 268 6.22 21.82 6.83
N ASN A 269 7.06 22.19 5.84
CA ASN A 269 8.43 21.70 5.56
C ASN A 269 8.71 20.21 5.21
N SER A 270 9.62 20.03 4.22
CA SER A 270 10.18 18.80 3.61
C SER A 270 9.20 17.94 2.80
N GLY A 271 9.45 17.80 1.49
CA GLY A 271 8.65 16.92 0.61
C GLY A 271 8.64 15.46 1.07
N LEU A 272 9.68 15.02 1.79
CA LEU A 272 9.76 13.70 2.40
C LEU A 272 8.70 13.47 3.49
N LEU A 273 8.43 14.45 4.35
CA LEU A 273 7.35 14.38 5.33
C LEU A 273 5.99 14.34 4.65
N GLN A 274 5.83 15.07 3.54
CA GLN A 274 4.60 15.05 2.75
C GLN A 274 4.35 13.65 2.18
N VAL A 275 5.35 13.04 1.53
CA VAL A 275 5.28 11.66 1.00
C VAL A 275 4.93 10.67 2.10
N ARG A 276 5.63 10.70 3.24
CA ARG A 276 5.36 9.80 4.38
C ARG A 276 3.95 9.99 4.93
N SER A 277 3.47 11.22 5.02
CA SER A 277 2.11 11.52 5.46
C SER A 277 1.07 10.96 4.49
N VAL A 278 1.27 11.13 3.17
CA VAL A 278 0.40 10.59 2.13
C VAL A 278 0.35 9.05 2.20
N VAL A 279 1.50 8.38 2.36
CA VAL A 279 1.57 6.92 2.54
C VAL A 279 0.77 6.48 3.77
N GLY A 280 0.92 7.19 4.89
CA GLY A 280 0.14 6.95 6.11
C GLY A 280 -1.36 7.07 5.88
N LEU A 281 -1.78 8.19 5.29
CA LEU A 281 -3.16 8.46 4.93
C LEU A 281 -3.72 7.40 3.97
N ALA A 282 -2.93 6.86 3.06
CA ALA A 282 -3.37 5.85 2.10
C ALA A 282 -3.73 4.52 2.80
N TRP A 283 -2.89 4.05 3.73
CA TRP A 283 -3.16 2.84 4.50
C TRP A 283 -4.30 3.02 5.51
N ILE A 284 -4.39 4.18 6.16
CA ILE A 284 -5.51 4.53 7.04
C ILE A 284 -6.81 4.61 6.24
N GLY A 285 -6.77 5.29 5.09
CA GLY A 285 -7.86 5.40 4.14
C GLY A 285 -8.34 4.03 3.65
N LYS A 286 -7.43 3.10 3.36
CA LYS A 286 -7.77 1.73 2.99
C LYS A 286 -8.53 1.02 4.11
N GLY A 287 -8.04 1.12 5.35
CA GLY A 287 -8.72 0.56 6.53
C GLY A 287 -10.13 1.12 6.74
N LEU A 288 -10.30 2.44 6.60
CA LEU A 288 -11.59 3.13 6.66
C LEU A 288 -12.52 2.75 5.51
N LEU A 289 -11.98 2.65 4.31
CA LEU A 289 -12.71 2.27 3.10
C LEU A 289 -13.29 0.86 3.24
N MET A 290 -12.46 -0.10 3.65
CA MET A 290 -12.86 -1.49 3.82
C MET A 290 -13.93 -1.66 4.90
N ARG A 291 -13.89 -0.86 5.98
CA ARG A 291 -14.98 -0.85 6.99
C ARG A 291 -16.18 0.02 6.61
N GLY A 292 -16.12 0.75 5.49
CA GLY A 292 -17.18 1.64 4.99
C GLY A 292 -17.44 2.89 5.81
N HIS A 293 -16.38 3.51 6.34
CA HIS A 293 -16.47 4.74 7.14
C HIS A 293 -16.38 5.99 6.25
N GLU A 294 -17.12 7.06 6.59
CA GLU A 294 -17.28 8.25 5.74
C GLU A 294 -16.03 9.14 5.64
N LYS A 295 -15.19 9.21 6.70
CA LYS A 295 -13.91 9.95 6.70
C LYS A 295 -12.94 9.56 5.56
N VAL A 296 -13.18 8.45 4.86
CA VAL A 296 -12.43 8.15 3.63
C VAL A 296 -12.56 9.25 2.57
N LYS A 297 -13.71 9.95 2.55
CA LYS A 297 -13.95 11.09 1.65
C LYS A 297 -12.96 12.21 1.95
N ASP A 298 -12.79 12.59 3.21
CA ASP A 298 -11.86 13.64 3.64
C ASP A 298 -10.42 13.32 3.23
N ILE A 299 -9.99 12.07 3.46
CA ILE A 299 -8.65 11.60 3.05
C ILE A 299 -8.48 11.67 1.54
N THR A 300 -9.51 11.27 0.78
CA THR A 300 -9.45 11.29 -0.67
C THR A 300 -9.43 12.73 -1.21
N MET A 301 -10.14 13.65 -0.56
CA MET A 301 -10.07 15.08 -0.87
C MET A 301 -8.67 15.64 -0.62
N VAL A 302 -7.99 15.24 0.46
CA VAL A 302 -6.59 15.61 0.69
C VAL A 302 -5.70 15.14 -0.47
N PHE A 303 -5.86 13.91 -0.96
CA PHE A 303 -5.10 13.44 -2.12
C PHE A 303 -5.40 14.26 -3.37
N LEU A 304 -6.68 14.53 -3.67
CA LEU A 304 -7.06 15.35 -4.81
C LEU A 304 -6.51 16.78 -4.70
N ASP A 305 -6.55 17.39 -3.52
CA ASP A 305 -5.97 18.70 -3.26
C ASP A 305 -4.45 18.68 -3.51
N CYS A 306 -3.74 17.61 -3.10
CA CYS A 306 -2.33 17.44 -3.46
C CYS A 306 -2.13 17.39 -5.00
N LEU A 307 -3.00 16.73 -5.76
CA LEU A 307 -2.92 16.66 -7.23
C LEU A 307 -3.16 18.01 -7.92
N LEU A 308 -3.97 18.87 -7.30
CA LEU A 308 -4.38 20.17 -7.83
C LEU A 308 -3.53 21.34 -7.33
N SER A 309 -2.75 21.17 -6.27
CA SER A 309 -2.03 22.25 -5.58
C SER A 309 -1.02 23.00 -6.47
N ASN A 310 -0.51 22.38 -7.55
CA ASN A 310 0.36 23.05 -8.51
C ASN A 310 -0.38 24.00 -9.47
N GLY A 311 -1.71 24.02 -9.49
CA GLY A 311 -2.51 24.98 -10.27
C GLY A 311 -2.61 26.37 -9.62
N ARG A 312 -2.17 26.54 -8.37
CA ARG A 312 -2.22 27.83 -7.65
C ARG A 312 -0.90 28.61 -7.66
N MET A 313 0.22 27.96 -7.99
CA MET A 313 1.50 28.64 -8.15
C MET A 313 1.52 29.25 -9.56
N GLY A 314 0.98 30.46 -9.68
CA GLY A 314 1.03 31.24 -10.90
C GLY A 314 2.46 31.39 -11.41
N ALA A 315 2.59 31.57 -12.72
CA ALA A 315 3.82 31.88 -13.43
C ALA A 315 4.78 32.75 -12.60
N LEU A 316 5.80 32.13 -12.02
CA LEU A 316 6.98 32.80 -11.48
C LEU A 316 8.22 32.21 -12.14
N PRO A 317 9.26 33.04 -12.37
CA PRO A 317 10.31 32.74 -13.33
C PRO A 317 11.10 31.51 -12.92
N LEU A 318 11.54 30.77 -13.93
CA LEU A 318 12.58 29.74 -13.86
C LEU A 318 13.83 30.36 -13.22
N GLU A 319 13.98 30.24 -11.92
CA GLU A 319 15.23 30.20 -11.16
C GLU A 319 14.91 30.19 -9.66
N GLU A 320 14.80 28.99 -9.08
CA GLU A 320 15.29 28.65 -7.74
C GLU A 320 15.04 27.14 -7.44
N ASN A 321 16.14 26.45 -7.13
CA ASN A 321 16.27 25.09 -6.56
C ASN A 321 15.63 23.89 -7.29
N ASN A 322 16.40 23.25 -8.18
CA ASN A 322 16.07 21.95 -8.81
C ASN A 322 15.67 20.82 -7.81
N CYS A 323 16.04 20.91 -6.53
CA CYS A 323 15.78 19.87 -5.53
C CYS A 323 14.35 19.90 -4.97
N ASP A 324 13.77 21.09 -4.77
CA ASP A 324 12.42 21.22 -4.20
C ASP A 324 11.33 20.84 -5.22
N TRP A 325 11.55 21.14 -6.50
CA TRP A 325 10.67 20.73 -7.59
C TRP A 325 10.58 19.21 -7.72
N ASP A 326 11.71 18.49 -7.56
CA ASP A 326 11.76 17.03 -7.64
C ASP A 326 11.04 16.37 -6.43
N MET A 327 11.22 16.92 -5.23
CA MET A 327 10.53 16.43 -4.04
C MET A 327 9.02 16.72 -4.02
N HIS A 328 8.60 17.90 -4.47
CA HIS A 328 7.16 18.19 -4.63
C HIS A 328 6.52 17.31 -5.70
N LEU A 329 7.19 17.07 -6.83
CA LEU A 329 6.73 16.15 -7.86
C LEU A 329 6.58 14.72 -7.31
N SER A 330 7.52 14.28 -6.48
CA SER A 330 7.46 12.98 -5.78
C SER A 330 6.24 12.89 -4.85
N ALA A 331 5.93 13.94 -4.08
CA ALA A 331 4.75 13.97 -3.22
C ALA A 331 3.43 13.93 -4.00
N VAL A 332 3.32 14.67 -5.11
CA VAL A 332 2.13 14.66 -5.98
C VAL A 332 1.96 13.29 -6.63
N LYS A 333 3.04 12.68 -7.13
CA LYS A 333 3.02 11.32 -7.68
C LYS A 333 2.61 10.29 -6.62
N CYS A 334 3.12 10.44 -5.39
CA CYS A 334 2.73 9.61 -4.25
C CYS A 334 1.23 9.75 -3.91
N ALA A 335 0.65 10.95 -4.03
CA ALA A 335 -0.78 11.17 -3.83
C ALA A 335 -1.63 10.49 -4.92
N ALA A 336 -1.17 10.47 -6.17
CA ALA A 336 -1.81 9.70 -7.22
C ALA A 336 -1.71 8.19 -6.95
N ASP A 337 -0.55 7.71 -6.51
CA ASP A 337 -0.31 6.31 -6.17
C ASP A 337 -1.04 5.84 -4.90
N ALA A 338 -1.48 6.77 -4.04
CA ALA A 338 -2.31 6.44 -2.88
C ALA A 338 -3.62 5.75 -3.29
N PHE A 339 -4.19 6.10 -4.44
CA PHE A 339 -5.39 5.43 -4.99
C PHE A 339 -5.15 3.94 -5.27
N ARG A 340 -3.91 3.57 -5.65
CA ARG A 340 -3.53 2.15 -5.78
C ARG A 340 -3.62 1.43 -4.45
N VAL A 341 -3.13 2.04 -3.38
CA VAL A 341 -3.19 1.44 -2.03
C VAL A 341 -4.64 1.23 -1.60
N LEU A 342 -5.54 2.19 -1.88
CA LEU A 342 -6.96 2.08 -1.55
C LEU A 342 -7.65 0.91 -2.28
N MET A 343 -7.30 0.69 -3.56
CA MET A 343 -8.04 -0.22 -4.44
C MET A 343 -7.45 -1.63 -4.58
N SER A 344 -6.13 -1.75 -4.56
CA SER A 344 -5.43 -3.04 -4.65
C SER A 344 -5.75 -3.94 -3.45
N ASP A 345 -5.59 -5.25 -3.60
CA ASP A 345 -5.53 -6.16 -2.45
C ASP A 345 -4.09 -6.19 -1.92
N SER A 346 -3.90 -6.33 -0.60
CA SER A 346 -2.57 -6.44 0.00
C SER A 346 -2.41 -7.80 0.66
N GLU A 347 -1.30 -8.47 0.42
CA GLU A 347 -0.96 -9.71 1.15
C GLU A 347 -0.37 -9.43 2.54
N LEU A 348 0.05 -8.19 2.80
CA LEU A 348 0.84 -7.82 3.98
C LEU A 348 0.02 -7.35 5.17
N CYS A 349 -1.18 -6.81 4.95
CA CYS A 349 -2.10 -6.32 5.98
C CYS A 349 -3.52 -6.19 5.43
N LEU A 350 -4.50 -5.88 6.30
CA LEU A 350 -5.89 -5.60 5.91
C LEU A 350 -6.53 -6.73 5.06
N THR A 351 -6.30 -7.98 5.45
CA THR A 351 -6.94 -9.16 4.84
C THR A 351 -7.80 -9.89 5.84
N ARG A 352 -8.65 -10.81 5.36
CA ARG A 352 -9.39 -11.73 6.24
C ARG A 352 -8.46 -12.59 7.11
N LYS A 353 -7.28 -12.95 6.58
CA LYS A 353 -6.23 -13.67 7.33
C LYS A 353 -5.76 -12.91 8.56
N PHE A 354 -5.80 -11.58 8.51
CA PHE A 354 -5.43 -10.69 9.62
C PHE A 354 -6.64 -10.02 10.26
N HIS A 355 -7.80 -10.69 10.21
CA HIS A 355 -9.05 -10.30 10.89
C HIS A 355 -9.57 -8.90 10.52
N ALA A 356 -9.28 -8.44 9.31
CA ALA A 356 -9.78 -7.17 8.81
C ALA A 356 -11.30 -7.22 8.57
N ILE A 357 -11.98 -6.14 8.92
CA ILE A 357 -13.39 -5.90 8.62
C ILE A 357 -13.50 -5.42 7.17
N ILE A 358 -14.02 -6.28 6.29
CA ILE A 358 -14.16 -6.03 4.86
C ILE A 358 -15.63 -6.02 4.47
N ARG A 359 -16.18 -4.82 4.25
CA ARG A 359 -17.53 -4.68 3.70
C ARG A 359 -17.56 -5.15 2.25
N PRO A 360 -18.57 -5.94 1.86
CA PRO A 360 -18.76 -6.30 0.46
C PRO A 360 -18.85 -5.06 -0.43
N LEU A 361 -18.35 -5.19 -1.67
CA LEU A 361 -18.47 -4.18 -2.72
C LEU A 361 -17.80 -2.82 -2.41
N TYR A 362 -16.89 -2.74 -1.43
CA TYR A 362 -16.23 -1.47 -1.09
C TYR A 362 -15.53 -0.83 -2.29
N LYS A 363 -14.88 -1.65 -3.15
CA LYS A 363 -14.25 -1.18 -4.40
C LYS A 363 -15.26 -0.56 -5.36
N GLN A 364 -16.44 -1.19 -5.50
CA GLN A 364 -17.52 -0.69 -6.37
C GLN A 364 -18.07 0.64 -5.85
N ARG A 365 -18.32 0.74 -4.53
CA ARG A 365 -18.80 1.98 -3.91
C ARG A 365 -17.79 3.12 -4.03
N PHE A 366 -16.50 2.81 -3.87
CA PHE A 366 -15.43 3.77 -4.06
C PHE A 366 -15.39 4.28 -5.50
N PHE A 367 -15.40 3.36 -6.47
CA PHE A 367 -15.49 3.70 -7.89
C PHE A 367 -16.67 4.63 -8.18
N SER A 368 -17.89 4.27 -7.75
CA SER A 368 -19.09 5.08 -8.01
C SER A 368 -19.02 6.48 -7.39
N THR A 369 -18.31 6.63 -6.26
CA THR A 369 -18.12 7.93 -5.61
C THR A 369 -17.03 8.75 -6.30
N MET A 370 -15.92 8.12 -6.67
CA MET A 370 -14.73 8.82 -7.16
C MET A 370 -14.74 9.12 -8.64
N MET A 371 -15.33 8.26 -9.46
CA MET A 371 -15.34 8.43 -10.90
C MET A 371 -15.91 9.78 -11.38
N PRO A 372 -17.10 10.24 -10.90
CA PRO A 372 -17.62 11.54 -11.33
C PRO A 372 -16.74 12.71 -10.89
N ILE A 373 -16.08 12.61 -9.72
CA ILE A 373 -15.19 13.65 -9.20
C ILE A 373 -13.93 13.73 -10.09
N LEU A 374 -13.29 12.60 -10.35
CA LEU A 374 -12.09 12.53 -11.20
C LEU A 374 -12.40 13.03 -12.62
N GLN A 375 -13.52 12.60 -13.20
CA GLN A 375 -13.93 13.04 -14.53
C GLN A 375 -14.10 14.57 -14.59
N SER A 376 -14.79 15.15 -13.60
CA SER A 376 -14.97 16.61 -13.52
C SER A 376 -13.63 17.33 -13.42
N LEU A 377 -12.74 16.86 -12.55
CA LEU A 377 -11.43 17.48 -12.35
C LEU A 377 -10.52 17.37 -13.58
N ILE A 378 -10.56 16.24 -14.29
CA ILE A 378 -9.77 16.03 -15.52
C ILE A 378 -10.21 17.02 -16.61
N ILE A 379 -11.53 17.23 -16.77
CA ILE A 379 -12.08 18.16 -17.76
C ILE A 379 -11.72 19.61 -17.41
N GLN A 380 -11.74 19.96 -16.13
CA GLN A 380 -11.45 21.32 -15.65
C GLN A 380 -9.94 21.63 -15.51
N SER A 381 -9.06 20.64 -15.65
CA SER A 381 -7.63 20.82 -15.40
C SER A 381 -6.90 21.39 -16.62
N ASP A 382 -6.39 22.61 -16.49
CA ASP A 382 -5.56 23.26 -17.50
C ASP A 382 -4.09 22.82 -17.45
N SER A 383 -3.62 22.40 -16.27
CA SER A 383 -2.23 21.98 -16.06
C SER A 383 -1.99 20.56 -16.59
N LEU A 384 -1.01 20.39 -17.49
CA LEU A 384 -0.63 19.08 -18.02
C LEU A 384 -0.14 18.13 -16.92
N LEU A 385 0.56 18.64 -15.90
CA LEU A 385 1.02 17.85 -14.76
C LEU A 385 -0.16 17.35 -13.92
N SER A 386 -1.04 18.25 -13.47
CA SER A 386 -2.21 17.87 -12.67
C SER A 386 -3.11 16.91 -13.43
N ARG A 387 -3.35 17.17 -14.73
CA ARG A 387 -4.10 16.26 -15.60
C ARG A 387 -3.44 14.89 -15.71
N SER A 388 -2.11 14.81 -15.84
CA SER A 388 -1.37 13.54 -15.83
C SER A 388 -1.52 12.77 -14.53
N MET A 389 -1.47 13.46 -13.40
CA MET A 389 -1.60 12.83 -12.09
C MET A 389 -3.04 12.40 -11.80
N LEU A 390 -4.04 13.15 -12.27
CA LEU A 390 -5.45 12.75 -12.23
C LEU A 390 -5.71 11.52 -13.10
N TYR A 391 -5.13 11.43 -14.29
CA TYR A 391 -5.21 10.22 -15.12
C TYR A 391 -4.51 9.02 -14.49
N ARG A 392 -3.40 9.22 -13.77
CA ARG A 392 -2.75 8.15 -12.98
C ARG A 392 -3.66 7.68 -11.83
N ALA A 393 -4.29 8.60 -11.10
CA ALA A 393 -5.27 8.27 -10.07
C ALA A 393 -6.48 7.50 -10.65
N PHE A 394 -7.02 7.97 -11.78
CA PHE A 394 -8.06 7.29 -12.55
C PHE A 394 -7.65 5.85 -12.90
N ALA A 395 -6.43 5.67 -13.43
CA ALA A 395 -5.93 4.35 -13.81
C ALA A 395 -5.87 3.38 -12.62
N HIS A 396 -5.40 3.85 -11.47
CA HIS A 396 -5.38 3.05 -10.23
C HIS A 396 -6.78 2.69 -9.75
N VAL A 397 -7.76 3.59 -9.90
CA VAL A 397 -9.15 3.30 -9.51
C VAL A 397 -9.77 2.24 -10.41
N ILE A 398 -9.61 2.35 -11.73
CA ILE A 398 -10.27 1.43 -12.66
C ILE A 398 -9.61 0.05 -12.71
N SER A 399 -8.29 -0.04 -12.52
CA SER A 399 -7.53 -1.29 -12.66
C SER A 399 -7.98 -2.40 -11.71
N ASP A 400 -8.32 -2.04 -10.48
CA ASP A 400 -8.75 -3.00 -9.44
C ASP A 400 -10.28 -2.98 -9.21
N THR A 401 -11.04 -2.25 -10.03
CA THR A 401 -12.50 -2.26 -9.97
C THR A 401 -13.04 -3.53 -10.65
N PRO A 402 -14.02 -4.24 -10.06
CA PRO A 402 -14.63 -5.39 -10.71
C PRO A 402 -15.15 -5.06 -12.12
N LEU A 403 -14.78 -5.87 -13.11
CA LEU A 403 -15.10 -5.63 -14.52
C LEU A 403 -16.60 -5.35 -14.75
N MET A 404 -17.49 -6.07 -14.07
CA MET A 404 -18.95 -5.86 -14.17
C MET A 404 -19.39 -4.41 -13.87
N VAL A 405 -18.68 -3.69 -12.99
CA VAL A 405 -18.98 -2.28 -12.71
C VAL A 405 -18.46 -1.39 -13.83
N ILE A 406 -17.27 -1.68 -14.34
CA ILE A 406 -16.65 -0.95 -15.46
C ILE A 406 -17.54 -1.05 -16.71
N LEU A 407 -18.10 -2.24 -16.98
CA LEU A 407 -18.95 -2.50 -18.14
C LEU A 407 -20.20 -1.61 -18.15
N ASN A 408 -20.81 -1.34 -16.98
CA ASN A 408 -22.00 -0.48 -16.88
C ASN A 408 -21.72 0.97 -17.31
N ASP A 409 -20.48 1.44 -17.17
CA ASP A 409 -20.06 2.79 -17.53
C ASP A 409 -19.10 2.84 -18.74
N ALA A 410 -18.90 1.72 -19.44
CA ALA A 410 -17.86 1.55 -20.45
C ALA A 410 -17.88 2.64 -21.54
N LYS A 411 -19.08 3.04 -22.01
CA LYS A 411 -19.25 4.09 -23.03
C LYS A 411 -18.58 5.40 -22.62
N LYS A 412 -18.67 5.77 -21.35
CA LYS A 412 -18.08 7.02 -20.81
C LYS A 412 -16.60 6.85 -20.48
N LEU A 413 -16.19 5.65 -20.09
CA LEU A 413 -14.82 5.36 -19.65
C LEU A 413 -13.84 5.18 -20.80
N ILE A 414 -14.26 4.65 -21.96
CA ILE A 414 -13.37 4.34 -23.09
C ILE A 414 -12.54 5.56 -23.51
N PRO A 415 -13.11 6.76 -23.75
CA PRO A 415 -12.31 7.93 -24.12
C PRO A 415 -11.24 8.27 -23.07
N MET A 416 -11.62 8.27 -21.78
CA MET A 416 -10.68 8.53 -20.68
C MET A 416 -9.60 7.45 -20.57
N LEU A 417 -9.94 6.19 -20.84
CA LEU A 417 -8.99 5.07 -20.87
C LEU A 417 -7.97 5.27 -22.00
N MET A 418 -8.42 5.70 -23.19
CA MET A 418 -7.54 5.98 -24.32
C MET A 418 -6.59 7.16 -24.04
N ASP A 419 -7.11 8.25 -23.49
CA ASP A 419 -6.31 9.41 -23.12
C ASP A 419 -5.31 9.08 -22.01
N SER A 420 -5.72 8.28 -21.03
CA SER A 420 -4.85 7.78 -19.95
C SER A 420 -3.69 6.95 -20.51
N LEU A 421 -3.96 5.99 -21.41
CA LEU A 421 -2.92 5.19 -22.06
C LEU A 421 -1.90 6.07 -22.82
N LYS A 422 -2.36 7.04 -23.61
CA LYS A 422 -1.48 7.94 -24.38
C LYS A 422 -0.62 8.84 -23.48
N LEU A 423 -1.16 9.26 -22.36
CA LEU A 423 -0.45 10.15 -21.45
C LEU A 423 0.59 9.40 -20.62
N LEU A 424 0.21 8.23 -20.09
CA LEU A 424 1.07 7.37 -19.27
C LEU A 424 2.14 6.64 -20.08
N SER A 425 1.95 6.45 -21.39
CA SER A 425 2.96 5.80 -22.24
C SER A 425 4.29 6.58 -22.36
N LYS A 426 4.31 7.84 -21.93
CA LYS A 426 5.49 8.73 -22.00
C LYS A 426 6.53 8.47 -20.93
N ASP A 427 6.14 7.93 -19.77
CA ASP A 427 7.05 7.61 -18.66
C ASP A 427 7.27 6.09 -18.59
N VAL A 428 8.53 5.66 -18.57
CA VAL A 428 8.92 4.24 -18.46
C VAL A 428 8.44 3.63 -17.14
N LEU A 429 8.33 4.45 -16.08
CA LEU A 429 7.89 4.03 -14.75
C LEU A 429 6.38 3.70 -14.71
N ASP A 430 5.62 4.05 -15.75
CA ASP A 430 4.18 3.81 -15.86
C ASP A 430 3.82 2.51 -16.59
N LYS A 431 4.80 1.72 -17.04
CA LYS A 431 4.57 0.50 -17.83
C LYS A 431 3.61 -0.51 -17.16
N ASP A 432 3.65 -0.63 -15.84
CA ASP A 432 2.79 -1.57 -15.10
C ASP A 432 1.34 -1.05 -15.04
N ILE A 433 1.15 0.26 -14.89
CA ILE A 433 -0.17 0.91 -14.94
C ILE A 433 -0.76 0.80 -16.35
N MET A 434 0.07 1.03 -17.37
CA MET A 434 -0.28 0.84 -18.78
C MET A 434 -0.77 -0.58 -19.05
N TYR A 435 -0.07 -1.59 -18.52
CA TYR A 435 -0.48 -2.98 -18.65
C TYR A 435 -1.83 -3.24 -17.97
N SER A 436 -2.03 -2.76 -16.75
CA SER A 436 -3.32 -2.89 -16.05
C SER A 436 -4.48 -2.24 -16.80
N LEU A 437 -4.27 -1.04 -17.38
CA LEU A 437 -5.27 -0.38 -18.22
C LEU A 437 -5.60 -1.18 -19.49
N LEU A 438 -4.61 -1.80 -20.12
CA LEU A 438 -4.82 -2.67 -21.27
C LEU A 438 -5.60 -3.94 -20.89
N LEU A 439 -5.38 -4.51 -19.70
CA LEU A 439 -6.19 -5.62 -19.20
C LEU A 439 -7.64 -5.22 -18.99
N VAL A 440 -7.90 -4.03 -18.44
CA VAL A 440 -9.26 -3.47 -18.33
C VAL A 440 -9.90 -3.34 -19.71
N LEU A 441 -9.20 -2.75 -20.68
CA LEU A 441 -9.70 -2.63 -22.05
C LEU A 441 -9.97 -4.00 -22.69
N SER A 442 -9.05 -4.95 -22.52
CA SER A 442 -9.22 -6.32 -23.01
C SER A 442 -10.48 -6.97 -22.40
N GLY A 443 -10.75 -6.74 -21.12
CA GLY A 443 -11.98 -7.19 -20.46
C GLY A 443 -13.24 -6.57 -21.10
N ILE A 444 -13.22 -5.27 -21.40
CA ILE A 444 -14.34 -4.59 -22.09
C ILE A 444 -14.54 -5.14 -23.51
N LEU A 445 -13.45 -5.38 -24.24
CA LEU A 445 -13.49 -5.88 -25.63
C LEU A 445 -14.04 -7.30 -25.74
N THR A 446 -13.74 -8.15 -24.76
CA THR A 446 -14.11 -9.57 -24.78
C THR A 446 -15.47 -9.86 -24.14
N ASP A 447 -16.04 -8.93 -23.37
CA ASP A 447 -17.36 -9.08 -22.77
C ASP A 447 -18.48 -8.58 -23.70
N LYS A 448 -19.57 -9.34 -23.78
CA LYS A 448 -20.73 -9.02 -24.64
C LYS A 448 -21.39 -7.68 -24.31
N ASN A 449 -21.46 -7.32 -23.02
CA ASN A 449 -22.05 -6.06 -22.59
C ASN A 449 -21.12 -4.86 -22.89
N GLY A 450 -19.81 -5.12 -23.00
CA GLY A 450 -18.82 -4.10 -23.38
C GLY A 450 -18.79 -3.82 -24.88
N GLN A 451 -19.18 -4.78 -25.73
CA GLN A 451 -19.10 -4.65 -27.18
C GLN A 451 -19.86 -3.46 -27.74
N GLU A 452 -21.05 -3.12 -27.21
CA GLU A 452 -21.80 -1.95 -27.70
C GLU A 452 -21.00 -0.65 -27.54
N ALA A 453 -20.34 -0.47 -26.39
CA ALA A 453 -19.49 0.68 -26.13
C ALA A 453 -18.24 0.72 -27.02
N VAL A 454 -17.69 -0.45 -27.32
CA VAL A 454 -16.52 -0.60 -28.20
C VAL A 454 -16.89 -0.27 -29.64
N ILE A 455 -18.04 -0.75 -30.15
CA ILE A 455 -18.48 -0.56 -31.53
C ILE A 455 -18.57 0.94 -31.87
N GLU A 456 -19.11 1.74 -30.96
CA GLU A 456 -19.20 3.20 -31.12
C GLU A 456 -17.82 3.89 -31.14
N ASN A 457 -16.84 3.33 -30.44
CA ASN A 457 -15.51 3.91 -30.24
C ASN A 457 -14.39 3.16 -30.98
N ALA A 458 -14.69 2.23 -31.88
CA ALA A 458 -13.73 1.29 -32.47
C ALA A 458 -12.53 1.99 -33.12
N HIS A 459 -12.79 3.09 -33.83
CA HIS A 459 -11.76 3.93 -34.46
C HIS A 459 -10.82 4.56 -33.43
N ILE A 460 -11.36 5.14 -32.34
CA ILE A 460 -10.56 5.77 -31.29
C ILE A 460 -9.65 4.73 -30.63
N ILE A 461 -10.21 3.57 -30.32
CA ILE A 461 -9.48 2.46 -29.70
C ILE A 461 -8.37 1.96 -30.63
N SER A 462 -8.69 1.69 -31.89
CA SER A 462 -7.71 1.14 -32.85
C SER A 462 -6.56 2.09 -33.11
N ASN A 463 -6.84 3.38 -33.29
CA ASN A 463 -5.80 4.39 -33.51
C ASN A 463 -4.86 4.51 -32.31
N CYS A 464 -5.40 4.40 -31.09
CA CYS A 464 -4.62 4.39 -29.86
C CYS A 464 -3.74 3.11 -29.77
N LEU A 465 -4.33 1.93 -29.97
CA LEU A 465 -3.63 0.65 -29.83
C LEU A 465 -2.49 0.48 -30.84
N VAL A 466 -2.64 0.98 -32.06
CA VAL A 466 -1.58 0.93 -33.09
C VAL A 466 -0.26 1.53 -32.59
N GLU A 467 -0.30 2.58 -31.76
CA GLU A 467 0.89 3.22 -31.19
C GLU A 467 1.64 2.30 -30.20
N PHE A 468 0.94 1.36 -29.57
CA PHE A 468 1.50 0.48 -28.53
C PHE A 468 1.94 -0.90 -29.05
N VAL A 469 1.68 -1.23 -30.32
CA VAL A 469 2.12 -2.49 -30.95
C VAL A 469 3.64 -2.67 -30.85
N THR A 470 4.39 -1.57 -30.92
CA THR A 470 5.86 -1.56 -30.80
C THR A 470 6.34 -0.90 -29.50
N TYR A 471 5.53 -0.91 -28.45
CA TYR A 471 5.88 -0.28 -27.17
C TYR A 471 7.19 -0.86 -26.59
N PRO A 472 8.22 -0.04 -26.34
CA PRO A 472 9.56 -0.56 -26.09
C PRO A 472 9.76 -1.12 -24.67
N HIS A 473 9.01 -0.65 -23.68
CA HIS A 473 9.36 -0.84 -22.26
C HIS A 473 8.82 -2.13 -21.62
N MET A 474 7.82 -2.79 -22.24
CA MET A 474 7.22 -4.01 -21.68
C MET A 474 6.65 -4.92 -22.77
N MET A 475 7.03 -6.19 -22.75
CA MET A 475 6.55 -7.19 -23.70
C MET A 475 5.04 -7.43 -23.56
N LEU A 476 4.54 -7.57 -22.33
CA LEU A 476 3.12 -7.86 -22.06
C LEU A 476 2.19 -6.76 -22.56
N VAL A 477 2.64 -5.50 -22.57
CA VAL A 477 1.92 -4.39 -23.19
C VAL A 477 1.75 -4.64 -24.69
N ARG A 478 2.84 -4.94 -25.41
CA ARG A 478 2.77 -5.22 -26.86
C ARG A 478 1.87 -6.42 -27.18
N GLU A 479 2.06 -7.52 -26.45
CA GLU A 479 1.27 -8.75 -26.61
C GLU A 479 -0.23 -8.48 -26.42
N THR A 480 -0.59 -7.84 -25.31
CA THR A 480 -1.99 -7.54 -24.97
C THR A 480 -2.60 -6.52 -25.94
N THR A 481 -1.83 -5.52 -26.37
CA THR A 481 -2.26 -4.58 -27.41
C THR A 481 -2.65 -5.30 -28.71
N ILE A 482 -1.84 -6.27 -29.14
CA ILE A 482 -2.12 -7.05 -30.35
C ILE A 482 -3.34 -7.95 -30.14
N GLN A 483 -3.51 -8.57 -28.97
CA GLN A 483 -4.71 -9.33 -28.62
C GLN A 483 -5.97 -8.46 -28.64
N CYS A 484 -5.90 -7.22 -28.14
CA CYS A 484 -6.99 -6.26 -28.23
C CYS A 484 -7.33 -5.92 -29.70
N LEU A 485 -6.33 -5.74 -30.56
CA LEU A 485 -6.55 -5.54 -32.01
C LEU A 485 -7.22 -6.77 -32.65
N VAL A 486 -6.85 -7.99 -32.26
CA VAL A 486 -7.55 -9.21 -32.71
C VAL A 486 -9.02 -9.16 -32.30
N ALA A 487 -9.33 -8.83 -31.04
CA ALA A 487 -10.72 -8.73 -30.57
C ALA A 487 -11.53 -7.67 -31.35
N ILE A 488 -10.90 -6.55 -31.72
CA ILE A 488 -11.55 -5.51 -32.53
C ILE A 488 -11.90 -6.03 -33.94
N SER A 489 -11.14 -6.96 -34.51
CA SER A 489 -11.44 -7.51 -35.85
C SER A 489 -12.77 -8.28 -35.93
N GLU A 490 -13.33 -8.67 -34.77
CA GLU A 490 -14.61 -9.38 -34.68
C GLU A 490 -15.84 -8.44 -34.68
N LEU A 491 -15.62 -7.13 -34.63
CA LEU A 491 -16.69 -6.12 -34.66
C LEU A 491 -17.31 -5.96 -36.06
N PRO A 492 -18.48 -5.32 -36.20
CA PRO A 492 -19.12 -5.13 -37.49
C PRO A 492 -18.20 -4.47 -38.53
N HIS A 493 -18.06 -5.08 -39.71
CA HIS A 493 -17.13 -4.67 -40.77
C HIS A 493 -17.19 -3.17 -41.09
N THR A 494 -18.39 -2.57 -41.13
CA THR A 494 -18.59 -1.14 -41.40
C THR A 494 -17.89 -0.21 -40.41
N ARG A 495 -17.60 -0.68 -39.19
CA ARG A 495 -16.95 0.09 -38.13
C ARG A 495 -15.43 -0.07 -38.13
N ILE A 496 -14.90 -1.17 -38.68
CA ILE A 496 -13.48 -1.52 -38.57
C ILE A 496 -12.70 -1.43 -39.88
N TYR A 497 -13.38 -1.57 -41.02
CA TYR A 497 -12.75 -1.49 -42.34
C TYR A 497 -11.89 -0.23 -42.55
N PRO A 498 -12.29 0.98 -42.09
CA PRO A 498 -11.46 2.18 -42.23
C PRO A 498 -10.08 2.08 -41.56
N MET A 499 -9.94 1.30 -40.48
CA MET A 499 -8.68 1.15 -39.74
C MET A 499 -7.79 0.02 -40.27
N ARG A 500 -8.30 -0.81 -41.19
CA ARG A 500 -7.63 -2.03 -41.66
C ARG A 500 -6.19 -1.80 -42.12
N ILE A 501 -5.97 -0.81 -42.98
CA ILE A 501 -4.64 -0.51 -43.55
C ILE A 501 -3.67 -0.14 -42.43
N GLN A 502 -4.09 0.75 -41.53
CA GLN A 502 -3.26 1.23 -40.43
C GLN A 502 -2.89 0.10 -39.47
N VAL A 503 -3.85 -0.76 -39.12
CA VAL A 503 -3.61 -1.90 -38.24
C VAL A 503 -2.64 -2.90 -38.87
N LEU A 504 -2.83 -3.26 -40.15
CA LEU A 504 -1.93 -4.18 -40.85
C LEU A 504 -0.50 -3.63 -40.96
N GLN A 505 -0.34 -2.32 -41.21
CA GLN A 505 0.97 -1.67 -41.23
C GLN A 505 1.64 -1.69 -39.85
N ALA A 506 0.89 -1.44 -38.78
CA ALA A 506 1.40 -1.47 -37.42
C ALA A 506 1.85 -2.88 -37.01
N VAL A 507 0.99 -3.88 -37.22
CA VAL A 507 1.23 -5.29 -36.87
C VAL A 507 2.40 -5.87 -37.65
N SER A 508 2.63 -5.41 -38.89
CA SER A 508 3.79 -5.84 -39.68
C SER A 508 5.12 -5.58 -38.96
N LYS A 509 5.21 -4.51 -38.16
CA LYS A 509 6.41 -4.22 -37.35
C LYS A 509 6.61 -5.21 -36.20
N ALA A 510 5.52 -5.77 -35.66
CA ALA A 510 5.57 -6.73 -34.56
C ALA A 510 5.85 -8.19 -35.01
N LEU A 511 5.82 -8.47 -36.32
CA LEU A 511 6.20 -9.78 -36.86
C LEU A 511 7.68 -10.11 -36.60
N ASP A 512 8.52 -9.07 -36.51
CA ASP A 512 9.95 -9.17 -36.21
C ASP A 512 10.26 -8.82 -34.73
N ASP A 513 9.26 -8.82 -33.84
CA ASP A 513 9.48 -8.55 -32.41
C ASP A 513 10.50 -9.54 -31.82
N PRO A 514 11.42 -9.14 -30.91
CA PRO A 514 12.38 -10.06 -30.30
C PRO A 514 11.73 -11.23 -29.54
N LYS A 515 10.49 -11.10 -29.08
CA LYS A 515 9.80 -12.09 -28.25
C LYS A 515 8.83 -12.94 -29.07
N ARG A 516 8.96 -14.27 -28.93
CA ARG A 516 8.16 -15.25 -29.68
C ARG A 516 6.65 -15.09 -29.48
N ALA A 517 6.21 -14.86 -28.24
CA ALA A 517 4.78 -14.70 -27.93
C ALA A 517 4.17 -13.50 -28.67
N VAL A 518 4.88 -12.36 -28.70
CA VAL A 518 4.44 -11.17 -29.46
C VAL A 518 4.35 -11.48 -30.96
N ARG A 519 5.34 -12.18 -31.53
CA ARG A 519 5.30 -12.59 -32.94
C ARG A 519 4.11 -13.52 -33.25
N GLN A 520 3.78 -14.44 -32.34
CA GLN A 520 2.64 -15.34 -32.51
C GLN A 520 1.32 -14.58 -32.56
N GLU A 521 1.11 -13.64 -31.63
CA GLU A 521 -0.07 -12.77 -31.65
C GLU A 521 -0.08 -11.85 -32.87
N ALA A 522 1.07 -11.35 -33.32
CA ALA A 522 1.17 -10.54 -34.53
C ALA A 522 0.74 -11.31 -35.79
N VAL A 523 1.14 -12.59 -35.92
CA VAL A 523 0.68 -13.47 -37.01
C VAL A 523 -0.83 -13.66 -36.95
N ARG A 524 -1.38 -13.96 -35.77
CA ARG A 524 -2.82 -14.12 -35.56
C ARG A 524 -3.59 -12.85 -35.93
N CYS A 525 -3.13 -11.70 -35.46
CA CYS A 525 -3.73 -10.41 -35.75
C CYS A 525 -3.70 -10.09 -37.24
N ARG A 526 -2.57 -10.33 -37.92
CA ARG A 526 -2.46 -10.13 -39.36
C ARG A 526 -3.45 -11.01 -40.14
N GLN A 527 -3.62 -12.26 -39.75
CA GLN A 527 -4.59 -13.16 -40.37
C GLN A 527 -6.04 -12.65 -40.18
N ALA A 528 -6.40 -12.29 -38.96
CA ALA A 528 -7.74 -11.78 -38.64
C ALA A 528 -8.07 -10.49 -39.41
N TRP A 529 -7.14 -9.54 -39.47
CA TRP A 529 -7.33 -8.28 -40.19
C TRP A 529 -7.15 -8.37 -41.71
N SER A 530 -6.64 -9.49 -42.23
CA SER A 530 -6.52 -9.67 -43.68
C SER A 530 -7.87 -9.96 -44.36
N VAL A 531 -8.80 -10.56 -43.60
CA VAL A 531 -10.15 -10.94 -44.05
C VAL A 531 -11.24 -9.91 -43.68
N VAL A 532 -10.94 -8.99 -42.77
CA VAL A 532 -11.59 -7.66 -42.69
C VAL A 532 -11.26 -6.92 -43.98
#